data_AF-A0A455UMY0-F1
#
_entry.id   AF-A0A455UMY0-F1
#
_cell.length_a   1.000
_cell.length_b   1.000
_cell.length_c   1.000
_cell.angle_alpha   90.00
_cell.angle_beta   90.00
_cell.angle_gamma   90.00
#
_symmetry.space_group_name_H-M   'P 1'
#
loop_
_entity.id
_entity.type
_entity.pdbx_description
1 polymer ?
#
loop_
_entity_poly.entity_id
_entity_poly.type
_entity_poly.pdbx_seq_one_letter_code
_entity_poly.pdbx_strand_id
1 'polypeptide(L)'
;MALGQLDNLQSLSRRSKGAKEVLVLDTAEVVPKNGQVREKFGGIEELADSIKSHGQEQPIIVSPKDANGKYRIQKGERRWRACKLAGVPVEAIVNKRTRRSWTKQPAS
;
A
#
# COMPACT_ATOMS: atom_id res chain seq x y z
N MET A 1 2.90 25.00 -42.79
CA MET A 1 2.32 25.38 -41.49
C MET A 1 2.18 24.14 -40.63
N ALA A 2 3.19 23.79 -39.87
CA ALA A 2 3.16 22.69 -38.90
C ALA A 2 4.19 23.02 -37.83
N LEU A 3 3.87 22.73 -36.56
CA LEU A 3 4.68 22.84 -35.33
C LEU A 3 4.03 23.71 -34.23
N GLY A 4 2.76 23.45 -33.90
CA GLY A 4 2.09 24.05 -32.72
C GLY A 4 1.60 23.05 -31.67
N GLN A 5 1.90 21.76 -31.84
CA GLN A 5 1.16 20.68 -31.16
C GLN A 5 2.04 19.72 -30.34
N LEU A 6 3.20 20.19 -29.88
CA LEU A 6 4.15 19.40 -29.08
C LEU A 6 4.33 19.90 -27.63
N ASP A 7 3.94 21.13 -27.30
CA ASP A 7 4.02 21.65 -25.92
C ASP A 7 3.02 21.00 -24.96
N ASN A 8 1.86 20.55 -25.46
CA ASN A 8 0.81 19.98 -24.63
C ASN A 8 1.17 18.57 -24.10
N LEU A 9 2.06 17.85 -24.80
CA LEU A 9 2.49 16.50 -24.39
C LEU A 9 3.47 16.57 -23.20
N GLN A 10 4.32 17.60 -23.14
CA GLN A 10 5.26 17.81 -22.02
C GLN A 10 4.56 18.23 -20.72
N SER A 11 3.45 18.95 -20.82
CA SER A 11 2.56 19.32 -19.69
C SER A 11 1.91 18.10 -19.04
N LEU A 12 1.51 17.11 -19.84
CA LEU A 12 0.97 15.84 -19.34
C LEU A 12 2.04 14.97 -18.67
N SER A 13 3.27 14.96 -19.19
CA SER A 13 4.40 14.23 -18.58
C SER A 13 4.79 14.82 -17.22
N ARG A 14 4.79 16.16 -17.05
CA ARG A 14 5.03 16.80 -15.75
C ARG A 14 3.94 16.53 -14.70
N ARG A 15 2.74 16.10 -15.14
CA ARG A 15 1.61 15.75 -14.25
C ARG A 15 1.71 14.34 -13.68
N SER A 16 2.68 13.53 -14.11
CA SER A 16 2.96 12.18 -13.60
C SER A 16 3.98 12.16 -12.44
N LYS A 17 4.08 13.23 -11.64
CA LYS A 17 4.81 13.23 -10.35
C LYS A 17 4.04 12.47 -9.25
N GLY A 18 3.54 11.29 -9.56
CA GLY A 18 2.69 10.50 -8.68
C GLY A 18 2.53 9.06 -9.11
N ALA A 19 3.50 8.51 -9.86
CA ALA A 19 3.54 7.09 -10.19
C ALA A 19 3.44 6.27 -8.91
N LYS A 20 2.25 5.70 -8.70
CA LYS A 20 1.91 4.78 -7.63
C LYS A 20 2.42 3.42 -8.09
N GLU A 21 3.54 2.98 -7.55
CA GLU A 21 4.08 1.65 -7.86
C GLU A 21 3.28 0.59 -7.12
N VAL A 22 2.84 -0.44 -7.84
CA VAL A 22 2.23 -1.64 -7.25
C VAL A 22 3.35 -2.66 -7.05
N LEU A 23 3.53 -3.13 -5.81
CA LEU A 23 4.50 -4.14 -5.43
C LEU A 23 3.78 -5.28 -4.73
N VAL A 24 4.26 -6.50 -4.98
CA VAL A 24 3.89 -7.67 -4.19
C VAL A 24 4.85 -7.73 -3.01
N LEU A 25 4.31 -7.64 -1.79
CA LEU A 25 5.10 -7.60 -0.56
C LEU A 25 4.77 -8.78 0.33
N ASP A 26 5.78 -9.29 1.04
CA ASP A 26 5.52 -10.27 2.07
C ASP A 26 4.78 -9.63 3.25
N THR A 27 3.83 -10.35 3.84
CA THR A 27 3.05 -9.84 4.97
C THR A 27 3.91 -9.54 6.19
N ALA A 28 5.10 -10.13 6.31
CA ALA A 28 6.09 -9.88 7.37
C ALA A 28 6.87 -8.55 7.19
N GLU A 29 7.04 -8.10 5.95
CA GLU A 29 7.69 -6.82 5.64
C GLU A 29 6.75 -5.62 5.85
N VAL A 30 5.44 -5.88 5.89
CA VAL A 30 4.40 -4.87 6.03
C VAL A 30 3.92 -4.77 7.48
N VAL A 31 4.06 -3.58 8.06
CA VAL A 31 3.70 -3.29 9.45
C VAL A 31 2.38 -2.51 9.49
N PRO A 32 1.38 -2.98 10.24
CA PRO A 32 0.14 -2.24 10.45
C PRO A 32 0.39 -1.02 11.34
N LYS A 33 -0.46 0.00 11.23
CA LYS A 33 -0.39 1.17 12.10
C LYS A 33 -0.91 0.80 13.49
N ASN A 34 -0.04 0.84 14.49
CA ASN A 34 -0.40 0.51 15.87
C ASN A 34 -1.48 1.49 16.38
N GLY A 35 -2.59 0.99 16.92
CA GLY A 35 -3.60 1.81 17.62
C GLY A 35 -5.05 1.72 17.14
N GLN A 36 -5.42 0.84 16.21
CA GLN A 36 -6.84 0.59 15.88
C GLN A 36 -7.26 -0.81 16.32
N VAL A 37 -7.69 -0.90 17.58
CA VAL A 37 -8.05 -2.16 18.26
C VAL A 37 -9.55 -2.46 18.25
N ARG A 38 -10.45 -1.55 17.88
CA ARG A 38 -11.87 -1.71 18.25
C ARG A 38 -12.79 -1.63 17.03
N GLU A 39 -13.64 -2.60 16.70
CA GLU A 39 -14.10 -3.84 17.34
C GLU A 39 -14.64 -4.72 16.20
N LYS A 40 -14.36 -6.03 16.19
CA LYS A 40 -14.92 -7.00 15.21
C LYS A 40 -14.79 -6.59 13.73
N PHE A 41 -13.60 -6.76 13.16
CA PHE A 41 -13.54 -6.99 11.72
C PHE A 41 -14.14 -8.39 11.44
N GLY A 42 -15.47 -8.48 11.39
CA GLY A 42 -16.16 -9.68 10.94
C GLY A 42 -15.85 -9.95 9.47
N GLY A 43 -15.78 -11.24 9.10
CA GLY A 43 -15.54 -11.66 7.72
C GLY A 43 -14.11 -11.49 7.22
N ILE A 44 -13.09 -11.44 8.10
CA ILE A 44 -11.69 -11.54 7.62
C ILE A 44 -11.43 -12.97 7.10
N GLU A 45 -11.98 -13.99 7.75
CA GLU A 45 -11.82 -15.40 7.32
C GLU A 45 -12.44 -15.63 5.94
N GLU A 46 -13.69 -15.21 5.73
CA GLU A 46 -14.36 -15.28 4.43
C GLU A 46 -13.59 -14.48 3.34
N LEU A 47 -13.06 -13.30 3.69
CA LEU A 47 -12.21 -12.54 2.79
C LEU A 47 -10.89 -13.26 2.50
N ALA A 48 -10.33 -13.98 3.48
CA ALA A 48 -9.10 -14.75 3.31
C ALA A 48 -9.33 -15.95 2.38
N ASP A 49 -10.44 -16.66 2.53
CA ASP A 49 -10.83 -17.76 1.62
C ASP A 49 -11.14 -17.26 0.21
N SER A 50 -11.80 -16.10 0.10
CA SER A 50 -12.02 -15.43 -1.19
C SER A 50 -10.68 -15.02 -1.84
N ILE A 51 -9.75 -14.42 -1.08
CA ILE A 51 -8.41 -14.06 -1.58
C ILE A 51 -7.62 -15.31 -2.01
N LYS A 52 -7.74 -16.43 -1.31
CA LYS A 52 -7.13 -17.70 -1.75
C LYS A 52 -7.69 -18.20 -3.07
N SER A 53 -8.99 -18.03 -3.29
CA SER A 53 -9.70 -18.57 -4.45
C SER A 53 -9.63 -17.67 -5.69
N HIS A 54 -9.73 -16.35 -5.49
CA HIS A 54 -9.85 -15.35 -6.56
C HIS A 54 -8.67 -14.36 -6.62
N GLY A 55 -7.77 -14.38 -5.65
CA GLY A 55 -6.68 -13.41 -5.53
C GLY A 55 -7.10 -12.09 -4.87
N GLN A 56 -6.15 -11.17 -4.75
CA GLN A 56 -6.38 -9.87 -4.11
C GLN A 56 -6.89 -8.85 -5.13
N GLU A 57 -8.21 -8.67 -5.24
CA GLU A 57 -8.81 -7.76 -6.24
C GLU A 57 -8.39 -6.28 -6.09
N GLN A 58 -8.03 -5.85 -4.88
CA GLN A 58 -7.68 -4.46 -4.63
C GLN A 58 -6.45 -4.36 -3.73
N PRO A 59 -5.41 -3.64 -4.18
CA PRO A 59 -4.16 -3.52 -3.43
C PRO A 59 -4.32 -2.64 -2.19
N ILE A 60 -3.48 -2.88 -1.18
CA ILE A 60 -3.38 -2.03 0.00
C ILE A 60 -2.56 -0.78 -0.33
N ILE A 61 -2.68 0.29 0.45
CA ILE A 61 -1.84 1.48 0.26
C ILE A 61 -0.83 1.51 1.40
N VAL A 62 0.44 1.53 1.02
CA VAL A 62 1.56 1.56 1.96
C VAL A 62 2.41 2.82 1.78
N SER A 63 3.06 3.21 2.86
CA SER A 63 4.19 4.14 2.85
C SER A 63 5.44 3.45 2.31
N PRO A 64 6.40 4.23 1.77
CA PRO A 64 7.72 3.71 1.42
C PRO A 64 8.43 3.09 2.64
N LYS A 65 9.48 2.28 2.37
CA LYS A 65 10.29 1.62 3.41
C LYS A 65 10.79 2.62 4.46
N ASP A 66 10.59 2.30 5.73
CA ASP A 66 11.20 3.00 6.86
C ASP A 66 12.71 2.71 6.95
N ALA A 67 13.41 3.34 7.90
CA ALA A 67 14.83 3.07 8.20
C ALA A 67 15.13 1.59 8.51
N ASN A 68 14.13 0.82 8.95
CA ASN A 68 14.25 -0.62 9.23
C ASN A 68 13.88 -1.49 8.01
N GLY A 69 13.70 -0.91 6.83
CA GLY A 69 13.34 -1.63 5.60
C GLY A 69 11.89 -2.10 5.52
N LYS A 70 11.03 -1.73 6.48
CA LYS A 70 9.63 -2.18 6.55
C LYS A 70 8.66 -1.19 5.90
N TYR A 71 7.60 -1.70 5.30
CA TYR A 71 6.51 -0.90 4.76
C TYR A 71 5.45 -0.67 5.83
N ARG A 72 4.76 0.47 5.78
CA ARG A 72 3.65 0.76 6.70
C ARG A 72 2.33 0.88 5.99
N ILE A 73 1.32 0.23 6.52
CA ILE A 73 -0.05 0.32 5.99
C ILE A 73 -0.61 1.71 6.28
N GLN A 74 -1.03 2.42 5.24
CA GLN A 74 -1.82 3.64 5.35
C GLN A 74 -3.32 3.34 5.24
N LYS A 75 -3.70 2.43 4.33
CA LYS A 75 -5.09 1.98 4.12
C LYS A 75 -5.13 0.51 3.72
N GLY A 76 -6.22 -0.18 4.06
CA GLY A 76 -6.44 -1.57 3.66
C GLY A 76 -5.98 -2.62 4.67
N GLU A 77 -5.94 -2.28 5.97
CA GLU A 77 -5.49 -3.21 7.02
C GLU A 77 -6.30 -4.52 7.05
N ARG A 78 -7.60 -4.48 6.72
CA ARG A 78 -8.45 -5.69 6.60
C ARG A 78 -7.92 -6.67 5.55
N ARG A 79 -7.49 -6.19 4.39
CA ARG A 79 -6.94 -7.04 3.32
C ARG A 79 -5.60 -7.61 3.70
N TRP A 80 -4.72 -6.79 4.30
CA TRP A 80 -3.46 -7.30 4.83
C TRP A 80 -3.69 -8.38 5.89
N ARG A 81 -4.66 -8.21 6.80
CA ARG A 81 -5.02 -9.25 7.77
C ARG A 81 -5.55 -10.51 7.10
N ALA A 82 -6.41 -10.39 6.08
CA ALA A 82 -6.90 -11.53 5.33
C ALA A 82 -5.78 -12.26 4.57
N CYS A 83 -4.87 -11.53 3.91
CA CYS A 83 -3.68 -12.10 3.25
C CYS A 83 -2.76 -12.79 4.26
N LYS A 84 -2.58 -12.18 5.43
CA LYS A 84 -1.78 -12.75 6.54
C LYS A 84 -2.41 -14.04 7.09
N LEU A 85 -3.73 -14.09 7.24
CA LEU A 85 -4.43 -15.33 7.62
C LEU A 85 -4.39 -16.38 6.50
N ALA A 86 -4.45 -15.93 5.24
CA ALA A 86 -4.38 -16.80 4.08
C ALA A 86 -2.97 -17.35 3.82
N GLY A 87 -1.92 -16.72 4.38
CA GLY A 87 -0.53 -17.08 4.15
C GLY A 87 -0.03 -16.69 2.75
N VAL A 88 -0.65 -15.68 2.13
CA VAL A 88 -0.31 -15.21 0.78
C VAL A 88 0.34 -13.83 0.83
N PRO A 89 1.23 -13.50 -0.12
CA PRO A 89 1.79 -12.15 -0.22
C PRO A 89 0.68 -11.14 -0.54
N VAL A 90 0.88 -9.89 -0.13
CA VAL A 90 -0.10 -8.81 -0.28
C VAL A 90 0.32 -7.87 -1.40
N GLU A 91 -0.60 -7.54 -2.29
CA GLU A 91 -0.41 -6.51 -3.30
C GLU A 91 -0.58 -5.13 -2.66
N ALA A 92 0.43 -4.29 -2.81
CA ALA A 92 0.53 -3.00 -2.13
C ALA A 92 0.99 -1.89 -3.08
N ILE A 93 0.28 -0.76 -3.02
CA ILE A 93 0.66 0.47 -3.71
C ILE A 93 1.54 1.31 -2.80
N VAL A 94 2.78 1.56 -3.24
CA VAL A 94 3.72 2.44 -2.54
C VAL A 94 3.45 3.89 -2.88
N ASN A 95 3.00 4.67 -1.90
CA ASN A 95 2.78 6.10 -2.06
C ASN A 95 4.04 6.91 -1.68
N LYS A 96 4.91 7.18 -2.66
CA LYS A 96 6.15 7.96 -2.51
C LYS A 96 5.94 9.41 -2.04
N ARG A 97 4.71 9.93 -2.09
CA ARG A 97 4.40 11.33 -1.74
C ARG A 97 4.46 11.58 -0.22
N THR A 98 4.36 10.53 0.59
CA THR A 98 4.50 10.64 2.05
C THR A 98 5.98 10.54 2.45
N ARG A 99 6.73 11.63 2.27
CA ARG A 99 7.97 11.86 3.03
C ARG A 99 7.61 12.54 4.35
N ARG A 100 6.78 11.90 5.18
CA ARG A 100 6.67 12.34 6.59
C ARG A 100 7.70 11.57 7.38
N SER A 101 8.78 12.25 7.71
CA SER A 101 9.78 11.86 8.70
C SER A 101 9.08 11.49 10.01
N TRP A 102 8.86 10.21 10.25
CA TRP A 102 8.52 9.72 11.58
C TRP A 102 9.76 9.12 12.19
N THR A 103 10.56 10.00 12.79
CA THR A 103 11.65 9.61 13.68
C THR A 103 11.03 9.12 14.98
N LYS A 104 11.30 7.85 15.30
CA LYS A 104 11.29 7.19 16.62
C LYS A 104 10.25 7.70 17.64
N GLN A 105 9.25 6.88 17.95
CA GLN A 105 8.80 6.79 19.33
C GLN A 105 9.62 5.67 20.00
N PRO A 106 10.55 5.97 20.92
CA PRO A 106 11.05 4.96 21.84
C PRO A 106 9.89 4.56 22.75
N ALA A 107 9.58 3.27 22.80
CA ALA A 107 8.77 2.74 23.88
C ALA A 107 9.59 2.90 25.17
N SER A 108 9.04 3.62 26.14
CA SER A 108 9.54 3.70 27.50
C SER A 108 8.50 3.11 28.44
#